data_AF-A0A9D1GHL1-F1
#
_entry.id   AF-A0A9D1GHL1-F1
#
_cell.length_a   1.000
_cell.length_b   1.000
_cell.length_c   1.000
_cell.angle_alpha   90.00
_cell.angle_beta   90.00
_cell.angle_gamma   90.00
#
_symmetry.space_group_name_H-M   'P 1'
#
loop_
_entity.id
_entity.type
_entity.pdbx_description
1 polymer ?
#
loop_
_entity_poly.entity_id
_entity_poly.type
_entity_poly.pdbx_seq_one_letter_code
_entity_poly.pdbx_strand_id
1 'polypeptide(L)'
;MFKIFKKNRLSKSQFLISYILILGIILIIGMALYYATYRQVNNGIHQQNRQALSSAIAEMDDTLALMSAAARQVASNREFNQLSQLTSSADPDFFYRAFAAQTGLKSLTPVEFLLPTASSYLYMGNSNYIISPSRFVNFDSYVRYDSNYDIGSETLRP
;
A
#
# COMPACT_ATOMS: atom_id res chain seq x y z
N MET A 1 -30.61 -26.36 82.81
CA MET A 1 -29.39 -25.52 82.76
C MET A 1 -28.55 -25.99 81.57
N PHE A 2 -28.47 -25.16 80.52
CA PHE A 2 -27.44 -25.03 79.44
C PHE A 2 -26.54 -26.25 79.14
N LYS A 3 -26.36 -26.77 77.91
CA LYS A 3 -26.20 -26.07 76.64
C LYS A 3 -26.07 -27.10 75.50
N ILE A 4 -27.17 -27.45 74.80
CA ILE A 4 -27.14 -28.27 73.57
C ILE A 4 -26.96 -27.34 72.35
N PHE A 5 -25.89 -26.54 72.34
CA PHE A 5 -25.67 -25.48 71.33
C PHE A 5 -24.29 -25.56 70.66
N LYS A 6 -23.81 -26.77 70.34
CA LYS A 6 -22.53 -26.96 69.65
C LYS A 6 -22.60 -27.88 68.42
N LYS A 7 -23.77 -28.00 67.77
CA LYS A 7 -23.95 -28.87 66.58
C LYS A 7 -24.35 -28.16 65.28
N ASN A 8 -24.44 -26.82 65.26
CA ASN A 8 -24.82 -26.06 64.05
C ASN A 8 -23.76 -25.07 63.52
N ARG A 9 -22.60 -24.92 64.19
CA ARG A 9 -21.49 -24.08 63.67
C ARG A 9 -20.57 -24.82 62.70
N LEU A 10 -20.46 -26.15 62.80
CA LEU A 10 -19.61 -26.94 61.91
C LEU A 10 -20.15 -26.99 60.47
N SER A 11 -21.46 -27.13 60.25
CA SER A 11 -22.02 -27.17 58.89
C SER A 11 -21.87 -25.83 58.17
N LYS A 12 -22.20 -24.71 58.83
CA LYS A 12 -22.04 -23.36 58.26
C LYS A 12 -20.59 -23.02 57.92
N SER A 13 -19.64 -23.44 58.77
CA SER A 13 -18.20 -23.29 58.53
C SER A 13 -17.73 -24.10 57.31
N GLN A 14 -18.26 -25.31 57.11
CA GLN A 14 -17.91 -26.15 55.96
C GLN A 14 -18.41 -25.54 54.64
N PHE A 15 -19.62 -24.96 54.63
CA PHE A 15 -20.12 -24.23 53.46
C PHE A 15 -19.30 -22.96 53.15
N LEU A 16 -18.90 -22.21 54.18
CA LEU A 16 -18.02 -21.04 54.04
C LEU A 16 -16.63 -21.41 53.50
N ILE A 17 -16.04 -22.49 54.01
CA ILE A 17 -14.73 -22.98 53.54
C ILE A 17 -14.81 -23.44 52.08
N SER A 18 -15.85 -24.19 51.71
CA SER A 18 -16.04 -24.65 50.32
C SER A 18 -16.23 -23.48 49.35
N TYR A 19 -16.98 -22.44 49.77
CA TYR A 19 -17.16 -21.22 48.99
C TYR A 19 -15.86 -20.44 48.77
N ILE A 20 -15.04 -20.28 49.82
CA ILE A 20 -13.72 -19.63 49.74
C ILE A 20 -12.78 -20.43 48.82
N LEU A 21 -12.85 -21.76 48.86
CA LEU A 21 -12.03 -22.65 48.05
C LEU A 21 -12.37 -22.53 46.56
N ILE A 22 -13.67 -22.54 46.22
CA ILE A 22 -14.16 -22.31 44.85
C ILE A 22 -13.76 -20.91 44.36
N LEU A 23 -13.93 -19.88 45.21
CA LEU A 23 -13.55 -18.52 44.88
C LEU A 23 -12.03 -18.42 44.61
N GLY A 24 -11.22 -19.09 45.41
CA GLY A 24 -9.77 -19.16 45.22
C GLY A 24 -9.38 -19.81 43.90
N ILE A 25 -10.04 -20.90 43.50
CA ILE A 25 -9.81 -21.58 42.21
C ILE A 25 -10.15 -20.64 41.04
N ILE A 26 -11.31 -19.96 41.08
CA ILE A 26 -11.71 -19.01 40.04
C ILE A 26 -10.69 -17.88 39.92
N LEU A 27 -10.17 -17.38 41.05
CA LEU A 27 -9.18 -16.30 41.07
C LEU A 27 -7.82 -16.74 40.48
N ILE A 28 -7.37 -17.96 40.79
CA ILE A 28 -6.14 -18.53 40.21
C ILE A 28 -6.29 -18.70 38.68
N ILE A 29 -7.43 -19.22 38.22
CA ILE A 29 -7.71 -19.39 36.79
C ILE A 29 -7.74 -18.02 36.10
N GLY A 30 -8.41 -17.03 36.67
CA GLY A 30 -8.44 -15.66 36.13
C GLY A 30 -7.05 -15.05 36.01
N MET A 31 -6.19 -15.26 37.00
CA MET A 31 -4.81 -14.74 36.98
C MET A 31 -3.93 -15.45 35.94
N ALA A 32 -4.07 -16.77 35.80
CA ALA A 32 -3.37 -17.54 34.78
C ALA A 32 -3.79 -17.12 33.36
N LEU A 33 -5.09 -16.93 33.12
CA LEU A 33 -5.62 -16.45 31.84
C LEU A 33 -5.14 -15.03 31.54
N TYR A 34 -5.15 -14.14 32.53
CA TYR A 34 -4.66 -12.77 32.37
C TYR A 34 -3.19 -12.75 31.94
N TYR A 35 -2.35 -13.56 32.58
CA TYR A 35 -0.92 -13.63 32.27
C TYR A 35 -0.66 -14.24 30.88
N ALA A 36 -1.38 -15.31 30.53
CA ALA A 36 -1.30 -15.93 29.20
C ALA A 36 -1.72 -14.95 28.09
N THR A 37 -2.82 -14.25 28.30
CA THR A 37 -3.38 -13.27 27.34
C THR A 37 -2.43 -12.09 27.18
N TYR A 38 -1.90 -11.54 28.28
CA TYR A 38 -0.94 -10.43 28.23
C TYR A 38 0.31 -10.79 27.40
N ARG A 39 0.87 -11.98 27.64
CA ARG A 39 2.05 -12.46 26.92
C ARG A 39 1.77 -12.75 25.45
N GLN A 40 0.60 -13.31 25.14
CA GLN A 40 0.18 -13.63 23.78
C GLN A 40 -0.15 -12.36 22.98
N VAL A 41 -0.79 -11.37 23.59
CA VAL A 41 -1.08 -10.08 22.94
C VAL A 41 0.23 -9.34 22.67
N ASN A 42 1.14 -9.25 23.65
CA ASN A 42 2.40 -8.55 23.45
C ASN A 42 3.27 -9.21 22.36
N ASN A 43 3.44 -10.54 22.43
CA ASN A 43 4.25 -11.26 21.45
C ASN A 43 3.55 -11.37 20.08
N GLY A 44 2.24 -11.56 20.09
CA GLY A 44 1.40 -11.69 18.90
C GLY A 44 1.31 -10.40 18.10
N ILE A 45 1.13 -9.25 18.76
CA ILE A 45 1.11 -7.94 18.09
C ILE A 45 2.45 -7.64 17.43
N HIS A 46 3.58 -7.89 18.13
CA HIS A 46 4.89 -7.66 17.53
C HIS A 46 5.16 -8.58 16.33
N GLN A 47 4.78 -9.86 16.42
CA GLN A 47 4.92 -10.80 15.30
C GLN A 47 4.00 -10.43 14.13
N GLN A 48 2.75 -10.07 14.41
CA GLN A 48 1.78 -9.67 13.40
C GLN A 48 2.19 -8.37 12.71
N ASN A 49 2.69 -7.38 13.45
CA ASN A 49 3.18 -6.13 12.86
C ASN A 49 4.42 -6.37 12.00
N ARG A 50 5.35 -7.24 12.42
CA ARG A 50 6.52 -7.59 11.61
C ARG A 50 6.12 -8.35 10.34
N GLN A 51 5.16 -9.26 10.43
CA GLN A 51 4.62 -9.98 9.27
C GLN A 51 3.90 -9.02 8.32
N ALA A 52 3.01 -8.16 8.82
CA ALA A 52 2.31 -7.16 8.02
C ALA A 52 3.29 -6.20 7.32
N LEU A 53 4.31 -5.72 8.04
CA LEU A 53 5.35 -4.89 7.44
C LEU A 53 6.16 -5.64 6.39
N SER A 54 6.54 -6.89 6.66
CA SER A 54 7.28 -7.72 5.69
C SER A 54 6.45 -7.98 4.43
N SER A 55 5.15 -8.23 4.57
CA SER A 55 4.24 -8.40 3.43
C SER A 55 4.08 -7.11 2.64
N ALA A 56 3.92 -5.97 3.31
CA ALA A 56 3.84 -4.67 2.65
C ALA A 56 5.14 -4.32 1.89
N ILE A 57 6.31 -4.66 2.44
CA ILE A 57 7.59 -4.51 1.75
C ILE A 57 7.66 -5.41 0.51
N ALA A 58 7.27 -6.69 0.63
CA ALA A 58 7.27 -7.61 -0.51
C ALA A 58 6.33 -7.15 -1.64
N GLU A 59 5.13 -6.67 -1.28
CA GLU A 59 4.19 -6.09 -2.25
C GLU A 59 4.76 -4.83 -2.93
N MET A 60 5.46 -3.99 -2.17
CA MET A 60 6.16 -2.83 -2.72
C MET A 60 7.30 -3.24 -3.68
N ASP A 61 8.08 -4.26 -3.33
CA ASP A 61 9.14 -4.78 -4.19
C ASP A 61 8.58 -5.36 -5.50
N ASP A 62 7.47 -6.10 -5.42
CA ASP A 62 6.80 -6.66 -6.60
C ASP A 62 6.23 -5.55 -7.51
N THR A 63 5.61 -4.53 -6.92
CA THR A 63 5.10 -3.38 -7.70
C THR A 63 6.22 -2.58 -8.36
N LEU A 64 7.34 -2.36 -7.66
CA LEU A 64 8.54 -1.74 -8.24
C LEU A 64 9.15 -2.58 -9.36
N ALA A 65 9.18 -3.91 -9.21
CA ALA A 65 9.65 -4.82 -10.24
C ALA A 65 8.77 -4.71 -11.51
N LEU A 66 7.44 -4.69 -11.35
CA LEU A 66 6.48 -4.48 -12.45
C LEU A 66 6.67 -3.11 -13.12
N MET A 67 6.82 -2.03 -12.35
CA MET A 67 7.13 -0.70 -12.87
C MET A 67 8.43 -0.70 -13.69
N SER A 68 9.47 -1.36 -13.19
CA SER A 68 10.76 -1.45 -13.88
C SER A 68 10.65 -2.22 -15.20
N ALA A 69 9.87 -3.31 -15.22
CA ALA A 69 9.62 -4.10 -16.42
C ALA A 69 8.81 -3.31 -17.46
N ALA A 70 7.81 -2.56 -17.02
CA ALA A 70 7.03 -1.65 -17.87
C ALA A 70 7.92 -0.59 -18.51
N ALA A 71 8.74 0.08 -17.70
CA ALA A 71 9.67 1.12 -18.15
C ALA A 71 10.67 0.57 -19.18
N ARG A 72 11.20 -0.65 -18.96
CA ARG A 72 12.09 -1.31 -19.94
C ARG A 72 11.37 -1.64 -21.25
N GLN A 73 10.12 -2.10 -21.20
CA GLN A 73 9.34 -2.38 -22.40
C GLN A 73 9.12 -1.11 -23.22
N VAL A 74 8.76 0.00 -22.57
CA VAL A 74 8.64 1.32 -23.20
C VAL A 74 9.98 1.76 -23.79
N ALA A 75 11.07 1.68 -23.02
CA ALA A 75 12.40 2.09 -23.49
C ALA A 75 12.93 1.21 -24.64
N SER A 76 12.48 -0.04 -24.74
CA SER A 76 12.80 -0.92 -25.87
C SER A 76 11.93 -0.67 -27.11
N ASN A 77 10.88 0.13 -26.98
CA ASN A 77 9.97 0.41 -28.08
C ASN A 77 10.68 1.30 -29.13
N ARG A 78 10.82 0.76 -30.34
CA ARG A 78 11.51 1.42 -31.45
C ARG A 78 10.84 2.73 -31.86
N GLU A 79 9.51 2.74 -31.94
CA GLU A 79 8.74 3.92 -32.38
C GLU A 79 8.87 5.06 -31.37
N PHE A 80 8.81 4.74 -30.07
CA PHE A 80 9.05 5.71 -29.01
C PHE A 80 10.49 6.27 -29.06
N ASN A 81 11.49 5.42 -29.21
CA ASN A 81 12.89 5.87 -29.31
C ASN A 81 13.11 6.77 -30.52
N GLN A 82 12.55 6.43 -31.68
CA GLN A 82 12.64 7.26 -32.89
C GLN A 82 11.96 8.62 -32.71
N LEU A 83 10.78 8.65 -32.08
CA LEU A 83 10.09 9.90 -31.76
C LEU A 83 10.88 10.75 -30.75
N SER A 84 11.45 10.13 -29.71
CA SER A 84 12.17 10.82 -28.63
C SER A 84 13.43 11.55 -29.10
N GLN A 85 14.01 11.12 -30.23
CA GLN A 85 15.19 11.74 -30.83
C GLN A 85 14.84 13.00 -31.65
N LEU A 86 13.57 13.20 -31.99
CA LEU A 86 13.14 14.39 -32.73
C LEU A 86 13.04 15.58 -31.80
N THR A 87 13.72 16.66 -32.17
CA THR A 87 13.81 17.89 -31.36
C THR A 87 12.72 18.91 -31.68
N SER A 88 11.98 18.74 -32.78
CA SER A 88 11.00 19.73 -33.20
C SER A 88 9.76 19.11 -33.81
N SER A 89 8.60 19.66 -33.44
CA SER A 89 7.32 19.43 -34.11
C SER A 89 7.23 20.04 -35.51
N ALA A 90 8.27 20.76 -35.94
CA ALA A 90 8.41 21.28 -37.30
C ALA A 90 8.81 20.21 -38.33
N ASP A 91 9.23 19.02 -37.89
CA ASP A 91 9.47 17.90 -38.79
C ASP A 91 8.12 17.38 -39.34
N PRO A 92 7.94 17.30 -40.68
CA PRO A 92 6.72 16.81 -41.30
C PRO A 92 6.25 15.44 -40.77
N ASP A 93 7.20 14.58 -40.38
CA ASP A 93 6.89 13.23 -39.91
C ASP A 93 6.59 13.16 -38.41
N PHE A 94 6.76 14.26 -37.66
CA PHE A 94 6.69 14.25 -36.20
C PHE A 94 5.35 13.72 -35.68
N PHE A 95 4.23 14.24 -36.17
CA PHE A 95 2.90 13.82 -35.75
C PHE A 95 2.54 12.40 -36.21
N TYR A 96 3.05 11.98 -37.38
CA TYR A 96 2.86 10.62 -37.86
C TYR A 96 3.60 9.60 -36.98
N ARG A 97 4.87 9.89 -36.64
CA ARG A 97 5.68 9.08 -35.72
C ARG A 97 5.12 9.09 -34.30
N ALA A 98 4.54 10.21 -33.86
CA ALA A 98 3.84 10.30 -32.59
C ALA A 98 2.62 9.36 -32.53
N PHE A 99 1.84 9.30 -33.61
CA PHE A 99 0.72 8.38 -33.71
C PHE A 99 1.17 6.90 -33.75
N ALA A 100 2.26 6.60 -34.47
CA ALA A 100 2.86 5.27 -34.49
C ALA A 100 3.37 4.84 -33.11
N ALA A 101 4.09 5.71 -32.41
CA ALA A 101 4.57 5.50 -31.05
C ALA A 101 3.40 5.30 -30.07
N GLN A 102 2.36 6.13 -30.16
CA GLN A 102 1.17 5.99 -29.33
C GLN A 102 0.46 4.65 -29.55
N THR A 103 0.36 4.21 -30.80
CA THR A 103 -0.20 2.89 -31.13
C THR A 103 0.67 1.76 -30.59
N GLY A 104 2.00 1.92 -30.65
CA GLY A 104 2.95 1.00 -30.01
C GLY A 104 2.76 0.93 -28.49
N LEU A 105 2.54 2.08 -27.83
CA LEU A 105 2.28 2.14 -26.39
C LEU A 105 0.93 1.51 -26.01
N LYS A 106 -0.07 1.51 -26.89
CA LYS A 106 -1.35 0.81 -26.64
C LYS A 106 -1.19 -0.70 -26.45
N SER A 107 -0.17 -1.31 -27.04
CA SER A 107 0.15 -2.73 -26.78
C SER A 107 0.69 -2.97 -25.35
N LEU A 108 1.20 -1.91 -24.71
CA LEU A 108 1.74 -1.92 -23.34
C LEU A 108 0.70 -1.49 -22.28
N THR A 109 -0.49 -1.01 -22.69
CA THR A 109 -1.60 -0.63 -21.80
C THR A 109 -1.96 -1.67 -20.73
N PRO A 110 -1.93 -3.00 -21.00
CA PRO A 110 -2.19 -3.99 -19.97
C PRO A 110 -1.20 -3.90 -18.79
N VAL A 111 0.04 -3.46 -19.04
CA VAL A 111 1.05 -3.27 -18.00
C VAL A 111 0.81 -1.98 -17.23
N GLU A 112 0.38 -0.90 -17.88
CA GLU A 112 0.05 0.37 -17.22
C GLU A 112 -1.15 0.26 -16.25
N PHE A 113 -2.17 -0.52 -16.61
CA PHE A 113 -3.33 -0.75 -15.72
C PHE A 113 -2.95 -1.51 -14.44
N LEU A 114 -1.86 -2.27 -14.48
CA LEU A 114 -1.32 -2.99 -13.33
C LEU A 114 -0.43 -2.11 -12.46
N LEU A 115 -0.09 -0.89 -12.91
CA LEU A 115 0.70 0.03 -12.11
C LEU A 115 -0.20 0.73 -11.08
N PRO A 116 0.28 0.94 -9.84
CA PRO A 116 -0.44 1.67 -8.79
C PRO A 116 -0.42 3.19 -9.04
N THR A 117 -0.67 3.63 -10.27
CA THR A 117 -0.67 5.04 -10.69
C THR A 117 -1.90 5.36 -11.50
N ALA A 118 -2.65 6.39 -11.11
CA ALA A 118 -3.87 6.82 -11.80
C ALA A 118 -3.63 7.41 -13.19
N SER A 119 -2.39 7.84 -13.48
CA SER A 119 -2.01 8.38 -14.79
C SER A 119 -0.50 8.24 -15.01
N SER A 120 -0.10 7.41 -15.96
CA SER A 120 1.27 7.34 -16.47
C SER A 120 1.38 8.16 -17.76
N TYR A 121 2.48 8.91 -17.88
CA TYR A 121 2.84 9.62 -19.10
C TYR A 121 4.36 9.58 -19.28
N LEU A 122 4.79 9.65 -20.54
CA LEU A 122 6.20 9.71 -20.92
C LEU A 122 6.52 11.12 -21.39
N TYR A 123 7.44 11.78 -20.69
CA TYR A 123 7.90 13.12 -21.06
C TYR A 123 9.08 13.04 -22.04
N MET A 124 8.98 13.76 -23.15
CA MET A 124 10.02 13.87 -24.16
C MET A 124 10.72 15.23 -24.04
N GLY A 125 11.86 15.25 -23.34
CA GLY A 125 12.60 16.50 -23.09
C GLY A 125 13.10 17.21 -24.35
N ASN A 126 13.33 16.49 -25.44
CA ASN A 126 13.85 17.07 -26.69
C ASN A 126 12.80 17.89 -27.45
N SER A 127 11.51 17.53 -27.35
CA SER A 127 10.42 18.19 -28.09
C SER A 127 9.46 18.96 -27.18
N ASN A 128 9.57 18.81 -25.86
CA ASN A 128 8.63 19.33 -24.86
C ASN A 128 7.19 18.81 -25.05
N TYR A 129 7.05 17.54 -25.42
CA TYR A 129 5.77 16.85 -25.52
C TYR A 129 5.67 15.72 -24.50
N ILE A 130 4.44 15.35 -24.16
CA ILE A 130 4.14 14.12 -23.45
C ILE A 130 3.40 13.14 -24.35
N ILE A 131 3.61 11.86 -24.10
CA ILE A 131 2.91 10.78 -24.78
C ILE A 131 2.43 9.73 -23.78
N SER A 132 1.21 9.26 -23.99
CA SER A 132 0.61 8.11 -23.32
C SER A 132 -0.27 7.36 -24.35
N PRO A 133 -0.74 6.13 -24.06
CA PRO A 133 -1.60 5.39 -24.99
C PRO A 133 -2.88 6.14 -25.39
N SER A 134 -3.34 7.08 -24.55
CA SER A 134 -4.56 7.86 -24.76
C SER A 134 -4.32 9.30 -25.20
N ARG A 135 -3.13 9.89 -24.95
CA ARG A 135 -2.87 11.31 -25.20
C ARG A 135 -1.49 11.57 -25.82
N PHE A 136 -1.43 12.59 -26.66
CA PHE A 136 -0.19 13.16 -27.19
C PHE A 136 -0.35 14.67 -27.25
N VAL A 137 0.31 15.40 -26.37
CA VAL A 137 0.13 16.85 -26.20
C VAL A 137 1.43 17.53 -25.79
N ASN A 138 1.54 18.83 -26.06
CA ASN A 138 2.65 19.63 -25.57
C ASN A 138 2.60 19.72 -24.03
N PHE A 139 3.76 19.65 -23.38
CA PHE A 139 3.86 19.60 -21.92
C PHE A 139 3.33 20.87 -21.25
N ASP A 140 3.63 22.06 -21.79
CA ASP A 140 3.15 23.33 -21.22
C ASP A 140 1.62 23.40 -21.27
N SER A 141 1.04 22.88 -22.36
CA SER A 141 -0.42 22.77 -22.51
C SER A 141 -1.02 21.76 -21.53
N TYR A 142 -0.34 20.64 -21.30
CA TYR A 142 -0.76 19.64 -20.32
C TYR A 142 -0.76 20.21 -18.88
N VAL A 143 0.32 20.89 -18.48
CA VAL A 143 0.42 21.53 -17.16
C VAL A 143 -0.64 22.62 -16.99
N ARG A 144 -0.90 23.40 -18.05
CA ARG A 144 -1.82 24.55 -17.95
C ARG A 144 -3.31 24.16 -17.88
N TYR A 145 -3.70 23.07 -18.53
CA TYR A 145 -5.12 22.76 -18.75
C TYR A 145 -5.57 21.41 -18.18
N ASP A 146 -4.65 20.51 -17.84
CA ASP A 146 -4.97 19.10 -17.60
C ASP A 146 -4.31 18.56 -16.31
N SER A 147 -3.25 19.21 -15.82
CA SER A 147 -2.69 18.84 -14.52
C SER A 147 -3.54 19.42 -13.39
N ASN A 148 -4.30 18.57 -12.70
CA ASN A 148 -4.79 18.83 -11.33
C ASN A 148 -3.62 18.91 -10.31
N TYR A 149 -2.37 18.85 -10.76
CA TYR A 149 -1.21 19.19 -9.94
C TYR A 149 -1.15 20.71 -9.83
N ASP A 150 -1.47 21.21 -8.63
CA ASP A 150 -0.97 22.49 -8.14
C ASP A 150 0.56 22.38 -8.02
N ILE A 151 1.26 22.43 -9.16
CA ILE A 151 2.67 22.72 -9.16
C ILE A 151 2.72 24.17 -8.73
N GLY A 152 2.85 24.38 -7.41
CA GLY A 152 2.96 25.69 -6.81
C GLY A 152 3.83 26.57 -7.70
N SER A 153 3.30 27.73 -8.04
CA SER A 153 3.79 28.70 -9.03
C SER A 153 5.20 29.26 -8.78
N GLU A 154 5.99 28.58 -7.96
CA GLU A 154 7.29 28.99 -7.45
C GLU A 154 8.47 28.35 -8.21
N THR A 155 8.26 27.26 -8.97
CA THR A 155 9.35 26.60 -9.75
C THR A 155 9.40 26.97 -11.23
N LEU A 156 8.55 27.88 -11.70
CA LEU A 156 8.62 28.42 -13.07
C LEU A 156 8.87 29.93 -13.02
N ARG A 157 10.10 30.30 -12.66
CA ARG A 157 10.66 31.61 -13.02
C ARG A 157 11.89 31.40 -13.91
N PRO A 158 12.03 32.21 -14.98
CA PRO A 158 13.10 32.09 -15.97
C PRO A 158 14.49 32.35 -15.37
#